data_AF-A0A504JFN2-F1
#
_entry.id   AF-A0A504JFN2-F1
#
_cell.length_a   1.000
_cell.length_b   1.000
_cell.length_c   1.000
_cell.angle_alpha   90.00
_cell.angle_beta   90.00
_cell.angle_gamma   90.00
#
_symmetry.space_group_name_H-M   'P 1'
#
loop_
_entity.id
_entity.type
_entity.pdbx_description
1 polymer ?
#
loop_
_entity_poly.entity_id
_entity_poly.type
_entity_poly.pdbx_seq_one_letter_code
_entity_poly.pdbx_strand_id
1 'polypeptide(L)'
;MKNNLIFISLLFCVCISCKKNNAEYHSITDKIHDKSKNYHETSISSEAYLQELELIKITEGEHTFLIPERKKQIKSFACTECHSKPLSEMQGSSDSKKAHWDIKLMHADTGVMNCTTCHNGNDMDHLTTITGNKVDFNNSYTLCAQCHTSQFEDWKGGAHGKKVEGWAPPRASMTCVNCHNPHNPSFKTRWPSRFNTQKVKERNEELVH
;
A
#
# COMPACT_ATOMS: atom_id res chain seq x y z
N MET A 1 -55.21 -37.55 -39.45
CA MET A 1 -54.86 -37.21 -38.05
C MET A 1 -53.39 -37.45 -37.69
N LYS A 2 -52.62 -38.33 -38.35
CA LYS A 2 -51.19 -38.54 -38.06
C LYS A 2 -50.25 -37.42 -38.55
N ASN A 3 -50.55 -36.73 -39.65
CA ASN A 3 -49.67 -35.68 -40.19
C ASN A 3 -49.69 -34.36 -39.40
N ASN A 4 -50.79 -34.05 -38.70
CA ASN A 4 -50.85 -32.86 -37.82
C ASN A 4 -50.07 -33.06 -36.52
N LEU A 5 -49.91 -34.31 -36.04
CA LEU A 5 -49.12 -34.59 -34.84
C LEU A 5 -47.61 -34.43 -35.09
N ILE A 6 -47.14 -34.76 -36.30
CA ILE A 6 -45.74 -34.61 -36.71
C ILE A 6 -45.38 -33.13 -36.87
N PHE A 7 -46.28 -32.32 -37.43
CA PHE A 7 -46.08 -30.87 -37.55
C PHE A 7 -46.06 -30.15 -36.20
N ILE A 8 -46.90 -30.58 -35.24
CA ILE A 8 -46.91 -30.02 -33.87
C ILE A 8 -45.64 -30.42 -33.10
N SER A 9 -45.14 -31.65 -33.30
CA SER A 9 -43.88 -32.12 -32.71
C SER A 9 -42.65 -31.38 -33.26
N LEU A 10 -42.63 -31.10 -34.58
CA LEU A 10 -41.56 -30.30 -35.20
C LEU A 10 -41.58 -28.84 -34.72
N LEU A 11 -42.77 -28.25 -34.53
CA LEU A 11 -42.89 -26.88 -34.04
C LEU A 11 -42.43 -26.73 -32.58
N PHE A 12 -42.66 -27.76 -31.75
CA PHE A 12 -42.22 -27.77 -30.35
C PHE A 12 -40.69 -27.92 -30.21
N CYS A 13 -40.04 -28.65 -31.13
CA CYS A 13 -38.57 -28.74 -31.17
C CYS A 13 -37.88 -27.43 -31.57
N VAL A 14 -38.55 -26.54 -32.31
CA VAL A 14 -37.97 -25.22 -32.68
C VAL A 14 -37.97 -24.26 -31.49
N CYS A 15 -38.92 -24.37 -30.55
CA CYS A 15 -38.98 -23.51 -29.36
C CYS A 15 -37.98 -23.88 -28.25
N ILE A 16 -37.37 -25.07 -28.31
CA ILE A 16 -36.40 -25.55 -27.30
C ILE A 16 -34.95 -25.31 -27.77
N SER A 17 -34.76 -24.89 -29.02
CA SER A 17 -33.44 -24.60 -29.58
C SER A 17 -32.94 -23.22 -29.11
N CYS A 18 -32.02 -23.25 -28.13
CA CYS A 18 -31.15 -22.17 -27.67
C CYS A 18 -31.75 -21.07 -26.76
N LYS A 19 -32.20 -21.45 -25.56
CA LYS A 19 -31.97 -20.60 -24.36
C LYS A 19 -30.51 -20.75 -23.90
N LYS A 20 -29.55 -20.35 -24.75
CA LYS A 20 -28.21 -20.02 -24.23
C LYS A 20 -28.37 -18.66 -23.57
N ASN A 21 -28.47 -18.65 -22.24
CA ASN A 21 -28.36 -17.43 -21.44
C ASN A 21 -26.93 -16.89 -21.57
N ASN A 22 -26.60 -16.33 -22.74
CA ASN A 22 -25.46 -15.45 -22.88
C ASN A 22 -25.87 -14.20 -22.11
N ALA A 23 -25.39 -14.06 -20.88
CA ALA A 23 -25.58 -12.83 -20.13
C ALA A 23 -25.03 -11.68 -20.99
N GLU A 24 -25.92 -10.85 -21.54
CA GLU A 24 -25.57 -9.62 -22.21
C GLU A 24 -25.12 -8.64 -21.13
N TYR A 25 -23.82 -8.33 -21.14
CA TYR A 25 -23.24 -7.33 -20.25
C TYR A 25 -23.15 -6.03 -21.02
N HIS A 26 -23.73 -4.96 -20.47
CA HIS A 26 -23.69 -3.63 -21.08
C HIS A 26 -22.30 -2.97 -20.96
N SER A 27 -21.50 -3.39 -19.97
CA SER A 27 -20.10 -2.96 -19.80
C SER A 27 -19.21 -4.08 -19.26
N ILE A 28 -17.89 -3.93 -19.40
CA ILE A 28 -16.90 -4.82 -18.79
C ILE A 28 -17.04 -4.82 -17.26
N THR A 29 -17.34 -3.66 -16.67
CA THR A 29 -17.60 -3.49 -15.24
C THR A 29 -18.79 -4.32 -14.75
N ASP A 30 -19.91 -4.32 -15.50
CA ASP A 30 -21.09 -5.12 -15.14
C ASP A 30 -20.76 -6.61 -15.17
N LYS A 31 -19.98 -7.02 -16.18
CA LYS A 31 -19.49 -8.41 -16.29
C LYS A 31 -18.62 -8.79 -15.10
N ILE A 32 -17.67 -7.94 -14.71
CA ILE A 32 -16.80 -8.21 -13.56
C ILE A 32 -17.63 -8.32 -12.29
N HIS A 33 -18.54 -7.37 -12.04
CA HIS A 33 -19.38 -7.34 -10.85
C HIS A 33 -20.30 -8.57 -10.75
N ASP A 34 -20.96 -8.97 -11.83
CA ASP A 34 -21.82 -10.15 -11.81
C ASP A 34 -21.05 -11.46 -11.68
N LYS A 35 -19.85 -11.54 -12.28
CA LYS A 35 -18.99 -12.71 -12.12
C LYS A 35 -18.34 -12.77 -10.73
N SER A 36 -18.06 -11.64 -10.09
CA SER A 36 -17.49 -11.60 -8.74
C SER A 36 -18.48 -12.01 -7.65
N LYS A 37 -19.80 -11.80 -7.85
CA LYS A 37 -20.84 -12.25 -6.90
C LYS A 37 -20.79 -13.75 -6.58
N ASN A 38 -20.38 -14.58 -7.54
CA ASN A 38 -20.30 -16.03 -7.39
C ASN A 38 -18.89 -16.53 -7.05
N TYR A 39 -17.95 -15.61 -6.78
CA TYR A 39 -16.63 -16.00 -6.30
C TYR A 39 -16.76 -16.50 -4.86
N HIS A 40 -16.33 -17.74 -4.61
CA HIS A 40 -16.16 -18.26 -3.26
C HIS A 40 -14.69 -18.13 -2.90
N GLU A 41 -14.42 -17.63 -1.69
CA GLU A 41 -13.08 -17.39 -1.19
C GLU A 41 -12.22 -18.65 -1.30
N THR A 42 -10.93 -18.47 -1.59
CA THR A 42 -10.00 -19.59 -1.68
C THR A 42 -9.74 -20.21 -0.31
N SER A 43 -9.52 -21.53 -0.25
CA SER A 43 -9.12 -22.21 0.99
C SER A 43 -7.70 -21.89 1.47
N ILE A 44 -6.91 -21.16 0.68
CA ILE A 44 -5.55 -20.76 1.05
C ILE A 44 -5.57 -19.55 1.98
N SER A 45 -4.67 -19.56 2.97
CA SER A 45 -4.51 -18.49 3.95
C SER A 45 -3.04 -18.09 4.06
N SER A 46 -2.80 -16.79 4.27
CA SER A 46 -1.48 -16.23 4.57
C SER A 46 -1.15 -16.26 6.06
N GLU A 47 -2.08 -16.64 6.93
CA GLU A 47 -1.94 -16.53 8.39
C GLU A 47 -0.69 -17.24 8.94
N ALA A 48 -0.39 -18.44 8.46
CA ALA A 48 0.80 -19.20 8.89
C ALA A 48 2.13 -18.46 8.64
N TYR A 49 2.18 -17.59 7.62
CA TYR A 49 3.38 -16.82 7.27
C TYR A 49 3.46 -15.47 7.99
N LEU A 50 2.37 -15.03 8.60
CA LEU A 50 2.27 -13.71 9.24
C LEU A 50 2.39 -13.76 10.76
N GLN A 51 2.26 -14.93 11.38
CA GLN A 51 2.22 -15.12 12.83
C GLN A 51 3.44 -14.57 13.59
N GLU A 52 4.63 -14.66 12.98
CA GLU A 52 5.88 -14.21 13.62
C GLU A 52 6.21 -12.74 13.34
N LEU A 53 5.40 -12.06 12.51
CA LEU A 53 5.64 -10.68 12.13
C LEU A 53 4.93 -9.72 13.07
N GLU A 54 5.62 -8.64 13.45
CA GLU A 54 4.99 -7.53 14.17
C GLU A 54 4.11 -6.70 13.21
N LEU A 55 2.85 -7.10 13.12
CA LEU A 55 1.84 -6.46 12.27
C LEU A 55 0.73 -5.86 13.14
N ILE A 56 0.14 -4.78 12.63
CA ILE A 56 -1.03 -4.15 13.21
C ILE A 56 -2.17 -4.16 12.19
N LYS A 57 -3.40 -4.28 12.69
CA LYS A 57 -4.61 -4.21 11.88
C LYS A 57 -5.06 -2.75 11.76
N ILE A 58 -5.30 -2.30 10.53
CA ILE A 58 -5.85 -0.98 10.23
C ILE A 58 -7.16 -1.12 9.46
N THR A 59 -7.96 -0.05 9.45
CA THR A 59 -9.19 0.04 8.66
C THR A 59 -9.25 1.41 7.99
N GLU A 60 -9.36 1.42 6.67
CA GLU A 60 -9.45 2.61 5.83
C GLU A 60 -10.68 2.49 4.91
N GLY A 61 -11.73 3.23 5.21
CA GLY A 61 -13.04 3.05 4.56
C GLY A 61 -13.57 1.63 4.76
N GLU A 62 -13.86 0.94 3.67
CA GLU A 62 -14.34 -0.46 3.68
C GLU A 62 -13.20 -1.50 3.73
N HIS A 63 -11.93 -1.06 3.71
CA HIS A 63 -10.79 -1.96 3.65
C HIS A 63 -10.14 -2.16 5.02
N THR A 64 -10.18 -3.38 5.53
CA THR A 64 -9.44 -3.82 6.73
C THR A 64 -8.32 -4.77 6.34
N PHE A 65 -7.10 -4.48 6.77
CA PHE A 65 -5.91 -5.29 6.44
C PHE A 65 -4.77 -5.05 7.44
N LEU A 66 -3.68 -5.81 7.30
CA LEU A 66 -2.51 -5.75 8.16
C LEU A 66 -1.41 -4.88 7.54
N ILE A 67 -0.68 -4.14 8.38
CA ILE A 67 0.54 -3.41 8.00
C ILE A 67 1.65 -3.68 9.03
N PRO A 68 2.94 -3.55 8.67
CA PRO A 68 4.02 -3.61 9.63
C PRO A 68 3.90 -2.54 10.72
N GLU A 69 4.18 -2.92 11.96
CA GLU A 69 4.40 -1.97 13.06
C GLU A 69 5.64 -1.13 12.73
N ARG A 70 5.53 0.19 12.82
CA ARG A 70 6.59 1.13 12.41
C ARG A 70 7.38 1.68 13.58
N LYS A 71 6.72 2.00 14.70
CA LYS A 71 7.28 2.78 15.81
C LYS A 71 8.46 2.07 16.46
N LYS A 72 8.40 0.76 16.69
CA LYS A 72 9.51 -0.04 17.23
C LYS A 72 10.70 -0.13 16.27
N GLN A 73 10.46 0.04 14.97
CA GLN A 73 11.51 0.05 13.95
C GLN A 73 12.24 1.41 13.86
N ILE A 74 11.89 2.39 14.69
CA ILE A 74 12.57 3.69 14.76
C ILE A 74 13.71 3.56 15.78
N LYS A 75 14.96 3.74 15.31
CA LYS A 75 16.18 3.50 16.11
C LYS A 75 16.24 4.28 17.44
N SER A 76 15.64 5.47 17.50
CA SER A 76 15.74 6.39 18.64
C SER A 76 14.36 6.89 19.09
N PHE A 77 13.40 5.98 19.23
CA PHE A 77 12.10 6.25 19.83
C PHE A 77 12.12 5.82 21.32
N ALA A 78 11.53 6.55 22.27
CA ALA A 78 10.75 7.79 22.13
C ALA A 78 11.63 9.02 21.83
N CYS A 79 11.11 9.94 21.03
CA CYS A 79 11.78 11.17 20.63
C CYS A 79 11.85 12.17 21.79
N THR A 80 10.86 12.14 22.69
CA THR A 80 10.79 13.00 23.88
C THR A 80 11.93 12.78 24.88
N GLU A 81 12.65 11.66 24.80
CA GLU A 81 13.86 11.41 25.59
C GLU A 81 14.92 12.49 25.37
N CYS A 82 14.98 13.07 24.16
CA CYS A 82 15.81 14.23 23.85
C CYS A 82 14.98 15.51 23.65
N HIS A 83 13.77 15.41 23.10
CA HIS A 83 12.86 16.52 22.86
C HIS A 83 11.93 16.77 24.06
N SER A 84 12.51 17.28 25.14
CA SER A 84 11.80 17.53 26.40
C SER A 84 10.94 18.81 26.42
N LYS A 85 11.04 19.64 25.38
CA LYS A 85 10.29 20.89 25.20
C LYS A 85 9.90 21.08 23.73
N PRO A 86 8.93 21.95 23.41
CA PRO A 86 8.60 22.29 22.03
C PRO A 86 9.82 22.73 21.22
N LEU A 87 9.86 22.37 19.94
CA LEU A 87 10.99 22.67 19.05
C LEU A 87 11.31 24.17 19.01
N SER A 88 10.30 25.04 19.05
CA SER A 88 10.48 26.50 19.06
C SER A 88 11.27 27.01 20.27
N GLU A 89 11.25 26.28 21.39
CA GLU A 89 11.99 26.61 22.61
C GLU A 89 13.40 26.00 22.63
N MET A 90 13.65 24.98 21.79
CA MET A 90 14.94 24.30 21.68
C MET A 90 15.79 24.83 20.52
N GLN A 91 15.20 25.54 19.56
CA GLN A 91 15.87 26.16 18.42
C GLN A 91 16.60 27.45 18.85
N GLY A 92 17.84 27.35 19.35
CA GLY A 92 18.57 28.55 19.78
C GLY A 92 20.09 28.44 20.01
N SER A 93 20.67 27.25 20.13
CA SER A 93 22.11 27.08 20.36
C SER A 93 22.84 26.70 19.06
N SER A 94 23.48 27.68 18.42
CA SER A 94 24.24 27.53 17.16
C SER A 94 25.45 26.58 17.27
N ASP A 95 25.92 26.32 18.49
CA ASP A 95 27.24 25.71 18.73
C ASP A 95 27.19 24.19 18.93
N SER A 96 26.01 23.57 18.84
CA SER A 96 25.84 22.13 19.02
C SER A 96 25.43 21.42 17.72
N LYS A 97 26.10 20.31 17.39
CA LYS A 97 25.68 19.44 16.29
C LYS A 97 24.33 18.83 16.65
N LYS A 98 23.28 19.23 15.93
CA LYS A 98 21.92 18.67 16.06
C LYS A 98 21.94 17.18 15.74
N ALA A 99 21.23 16.32 16.45
CA ALA A 99 21.22 14.86 16.20
C ALA A 99 20.75 14.49 14.76
N HIS A 100 19.95 15.36 14.13
CA HIS A 100 19.39 15.18 12.79
C HIS A 100 20.05 16.07 11.72
N TRP A 101 21.29 16.50 11.95
CA TRP A 101 22.00 17.48 11.10
C TRP A 101 22.21 17.02 9.64
N ASP A 102 22.16 15.72 9.39
CA ASP A 102 22.41 15.08 8.10
C ASP A 102 21.12 14.78 7.32
N ILE A 103 19.94 15.11 7.86
CA ILE A 103 18.65 14.91 7.20
C ILE A 103 18.28 16.15 6.38
N LYS A 104 18.06 15.95 5.08
CA LYS A 104 17.56 16.98 4.16
C LYS A 104 16.20 16.56 3.62
N LEU A 105 15.24 17.47 3.65
CA LEU A 105 13.93 17.29 3.04
C LEU A 105 14.03 17.63 1.54
N MET A 106 13.92 16.61 0.70
CA MET A 106 13.92 16.68 -0.76
C MET A 106 12.61 16.10 -1.27
N HIS A 107 11.50 16.82 -1.04
CA HIS A 107 10.16 16.31 -1.34
C HIS A 107 9.34 17.34 -2.13
N ALA A 108 8.64 18.27 -1.47
CA ALA A 108 8.01 19.41 -2.11
C ALA A 108 8.81 20.71 -1.83
N ASP A 109 8.40 21.80 -2.48
CA ASP A 109 8.99 23.12 -2.26
C ASP A 109 8.89 23.55 -0.78
N THR A 110 9.88 24.32 -0.32
CA THR A 110 9.96 24.75 1.09
C THR A 110 8.85 25.70 1.52
N GLY A 111 8.19 26.37 0.57
CA GLY A 111 6.97 27.15 0.81
C GLY A 111 5.72 26.29 0.99
N VAL A 112 5.74 25.03 0.54
CA VAL A 112 4.62 24.08 0.66
C VAL A 112 4.80 23.19 1.89
N MET A 113 6.02 22.71 2.12
CA MET A 113 6.29 21.81 3.24
C MET A 113 7.64 22.05 3.91
N ASN A 114 7.66 21.79 5.21
CA ASN A 114 8.85 21.73 6.03
C ASN A 114 8.75 20.55 7.01
N CYS A 115 9.70 20.42 7.93
CA CYS A 115 9.72 19.32 8.88
C CYS A 115 8.44 19.25 9.74
N THR A 116 7.92 20.41 10.17
CA THR A 116 6.74 20.50 11.04
C THR A 116 5.41 20.38 10.30
N THR A 117 5.44 20.30 8.97
CA THR A 117 4.26 19.92 8.18
C THR A 117 3.82 18.48 8.47
N CYS A 118 4.78 17.61 8.81
CA CYS A 118 4.56 16.19 9.09
C CYS A 118 4.86 15.81 10.54
N HIS A 119 5.86 16.44 11.15
CA HIS A 119 6.23 16.20 12.55
C HIS A 119 5.56 17.21 13.48
N ASN A 120 5.03 16.75 14.60
CA ASN A 120 4.46 17.66 15.57
C ASN A 120 5.57 18.32 16.39
N GLY A 121 5.84 19.61 16.15
CA GLY A 121 6.89 20.35 16.86
C GLY A 121 6.65 20.53 18.36
N ASN A 122 5.42 20.30 18.84
CA ASN A 122 5.06 20.35 20.26
C ASN A 122 5.05 18.96 20.91
N ASP A 123 5.14 17.88 20.13
CA ASP A 123 5.00 16.49 20.56
C ASP A 123 5.74 15.57 19.58
N MET A 124 7.05 15.47 19.74
CA MET A 124 7.91 14.78 18.76
C MET A 124 7.68 13.27 18.66
N ASP A 125 6.96 12.67 19.62
CA ASP A 125 6.55 11.26 19.57
C ASP A 125 5.37 11.03 18.62
N HIS A 126 4.76 12.10 18.12
CA HIS A 126 3.66 12.06 17.19
C HIS A 126 3.96 12.85 15.92
N LEU A 127 3.34 12.38 14.85
CA LEU A 127 3.21 13.10 13.60
C LEU A 127 2.01 14.05 13.67
N THR A 128 1.91 14.95 12.72
CA THR A 128 0.78 15.88 12.59
C THR A 128 0.29 16.00 11.15
N THR A 129 -1.03 16.10 10.98
CA THR A 129 -1.64 16.47 9.70
C THR A 129 -1.44 17.96 9.41
N ILE A 130 -1.67 18.39 8.17
CA ILE A 130 -1.66 19.80 7.79
C ILE A 130 -2.73 20.63 8.54
N THR A 131 -3.74 19.96 9.07
CA THR A 131 -4.81 20.52 9.91
C THR A 131 -4.52 20.44 11.42
N GLY A 132 -3.36 19.91 11.82
CA GLY A 132 -2.93 19.85 13.22
C GLY A 132 -3.38 18.62 14.01
N ASN A 133 -4.03 17.63 13.38
CA ASN A 133 -4.42 16.39 14.06
C ASN A 133 -3.20 15.54 14.37
N LYS A 134 -3.18 14.90 15.54
CA LYS A 134 -2.11 13.97 15.93
C LYS A 134 -2.22 12.67 15.14
N VAL A 135 -1.07 12.15 14.71
CA VAL A 135 -0.95 10.89 13.97
C VAL A 135 0.14 10.04 14.62
N ASP A 136 -0.18 8.77 14.86
CA ASP A 136 0.81 7.79 15.33
C ASP A 136 1.79 7.43 14.20
N PHE A 137 3.07 7.20 14.50
CA PHE A 137 4.06 6.76 13.51
C PHE A 137 3.66 5.48 12.76
N ASN A 138 2.92 4.58 13.43
CA ASN A 138 2.33 3.40 12.82
C ASN A 138 1.34 3.73 11.68
N ASN A 139 0.72 4.90 11.75
CA ASN A 139 -0.24 5.40 10.76
C ASN A 139 0.35 6.52 9.89
N SER A 140 1.68 6.55 9.72
CA SER A 140 2.37 7.58 8.92
C SER A 140 1.89 7.70 7.47
N TYR A 141 1.28 6.66 6.90
CA TYR A 141 0.65 6.69 5.56
C TYR A 141 -0.47 7.74 5.46
N THR A 142 -1.15 8.06 6.57
CA THR A 142 -2.20 9.10 6.62
C THR A 142 -1.65 10.46 6.22
N LEU A 143 -0.37 10.74 6.50
CA LEU A 143 0.25 11.99 6.09
C LEU A 143 0.39 12.08 4.58
N CYS A 144 0.78 10.97 3.95
CA CYS A 144 0.95 10.87 2.50
C CYS A 144 -0.39 11.05 1.79
N ALA A 145 -1.46 10.46 2.33
CA ALA A 145 -2.81 10.50 1.78
C ALA A 145 -3.38 11.92 1.65
N GLN A 146 -2.90 12.89 2.44
CA GLN A 146 -3.35 14.29 2.38
C GLN A 146 -3.09 14.94 1.02
N CYS A 147 -2.05 14.50 0.30
CA CYS A 147 -1.68 15.05 -1.01
C CYS A 147 -1.64 13.98 -2.11
N HIS A 148 -1.22 12.75 -1.78
CA HIS A 148 -1.07 11.63 -2.73
C HIS A 148 -2.31 10.73 -2.75
N THR A 149 -3.48 11.32 -3.02
CA THR A 149 -4.77 10.65 -2.94
C THR A 149 -4.86 9.44 -3.87
N SER A 150 -4.44 9.55 -5.13
CA SER A 150 -4.49 8.42 -6.07
C SER A 150 -3.61 7.25 -5.63
N GLN A 151 -2.38 7.52 -5.17
CA GLN A 151 -1.49 6.45 -4.69
C GLN A 151 -2.02 5.81 -3.41
N PHE A 152 -2.64 6.60 -2.53
CA PHE A 152 -3.28 6.11 -1.32
C PHE A 152 -4.48 5.22 -1.66
N GLU A 153 -5.35 5.62 -2.58
CA GLU A 153 -6.49 4.80 -3.02
C GLU A 153 -6.02 3.48 -3.65
N ASP A 154 -4.99 3.51 -4.50
CA ASP A 154 -4.41 2.30 -5.08
C ASP A 154 -3.80 1.38 -4.01
N TRP A 155 -3.12 1.95 -2.99
CA TRP A 155 -2.53 1.17 -1.89
C TRP A 155 -3.60 0.56 -0.97
N LYS A 156 -4.61 1.36 -0.63
CA LYS A 156 -5.76 0.96 0.15
C LYS A 156 -6.51 -0.18 -0.53
N GLY A 157 -6.73 -0.10 -1.85
CA GLY A 157 -7.31 -1.17 -2.67
C GLY A 157 -6.37 -2.35 -2.97
N GLY A 158 -5.07 -2.22 -2.67
CA GLY A 158 -4.07 -3.28 -2.85
C GLY A 158 -3.46 -3.39 -4.26
N ALA A 159 -3.71 -2.42 -5.13
CA ALA A 159 -3.07 -2.27 -6.43
C ALA A 159 -1.66 -1.66 -6.33
N HIS A 160 -1.39 -0.92 -5.24
CA HIS A 160 -0.09 -0.33 -4.96
C HIS A 160 0.53 -0.86 -3.66
N GLY A 161 1.86 -0.79 -3.58
CA GLY A 161 2.63 -1.31 -2.46
C GLY A 161 3.01 -2.79 -2.61
N LYS A 162 3.94 -3.23 -1.78
CA LYS A 162 4.41 -4.62 -1.76
C LYS A 162 3.65 -5.40 -0.68
N LYS A 163 3.06 -6.54 -1.05
CA LYS A 163 2.48 -7.47 -0.07
C LYS A 163 3.56 -8.12 0.78
N VAL A 164 3.21 -8.39 2.04
CA VAL A 164 4.07 -9.09 3.00
C VAL A 164 3.76 -10.59 2.90
N GLU A 165 4.79 -11.40 2.66
CA GLU A 165 4.76 -12.86 2.42
C GLU A 165 3.90 -13.36 1.26
N GLY A 166 2.59 -13.10 1.25
CA GLY A 166 1.64 -13.74 0.32
C GLY A 166 0.51 -12.86 -0.18
N TRP A 167 -0.31 -13.43 -1.07
CA TRP A 167 -1.47 -12.78 -1.68
C TRP A 167 -2.81 -13.24 -1.11
N ALA A 168 -2.82 -14.31 -0.32
CA ALA A 168 -4.01 -14.86 0.32
C ALA A 168 -4.46 -14.02 1.53
N PRO A 169 -5.73 -14.14 1.96
CA PRO A 169 -6.19 -13.53 3.21
C PRO A 169 -5.50 -14.14 4.45
N PRO A 170 -5.31 -13.39 5.55
CA PRO A 170 -5.51 -11.95 5.64
C PRO A 170 -4.42 -11.20 4.84
N ARG A 171 -4.82 -10.12 4.15
CA ARG A 171 -3.87 -9.28 3.43
C ARG A 171 -2.95 -8.57 4.42
N ALA A 172 -1.65 -8.68 4.21
CA ALA A 172 -0.65 -7.84 4.84
C ALA A 172 0.11 -7.04 3.76
N SER A 173 0.29 -5.74 3.97
CA SER A 173 0.93 -4.84 3.00
C SER A 173 1.94 -3.93 3.66
N MET A 174 3.07 -3.75 3.00
CA MET A 174 4.02 -2.69 3.33
C MET A 174 3.35 -1.33 3.20
N THR A 175 3.69 -0.40 4.09
CA THR A 175 3.24 1.00 4.04
C THR A 175 4.10 1.83 3.09
N CYS A 176 3.69 3.07 2.82
CA CYS A 176 4.43 4.02 1.97
C CYS A 176 5.90 4.11 2.39
N VAL A 177 6.17 4.25 3.70
CA VAL A 177 7.52 4.47 4.25
C VAL A 177 8.38 3.21 4.34
N ASN A 178 7.80 2.03 4.10
CA ASN A 178 8.59 0.80 3.97
C ASN A 178 9.29 0.69 2.61
N CYS A 179 8.83 1.45 1.61
CA CYS A 179 9.42 1.46 0.26
C CYS A 179 9.99 2.83 -0.11
N HIS A 180 9.38 3.91 0.36
CA HIS A 180 9.78 5.29 0.09
C HIS A 180 10.47 5.90 1.32
N ASN A 181 11.54 6.66 1.09
CA ASN A 181 12.10 7.50 2.15
C ASN A 181 11.18 8.72 2.32
N PRO A 182 10.56 8.97 3.50
CA PRO A 182 9.64 10.09 3.68
C PRO A 182 10.27 11.47 3.46
N HIS A 183 11.60 11.58 3.58
CA HIS A 183 12.34 12.82 3.32
C HIS A 183 12.85 12.93 1.87
N ASN A 184 12.79 11.86 1.09
CA ASN A 184 13.10 11.84 -0.34
C ASN A 184 12.34 10.69 -1.03
N PRO A 185 11.01 10.83 -1.22
CA PRO A 185 10.17 9.67 -1.56
C PRO A 185 10.41 9.13 -2.97
N SER A 186 10.82 9.98 -3.90
CA SER A 186 11.03 9.59 -5.30
C SER A 186 12.11 8.51 -5.44
N PHE A 187 11.81 7.47 -6.21
CA PHE A 187 12.82 6.50 -6.59
C PHE A 187 13.80 7.14 -7.57
N LYS A 188 15.10 6.92 -7.34
CA LYS A 188 16.12 7.30 -8.32
C LYS A 188 15.91 6.50 -9.60
N THR A 189 16.02 7.18 -10.73
CA THR A 189 16.09 6.51 -12.04
C THR A 189 17.21 5.48 -11.99
N ARG A 190 16.85 4.24 -12.28
CA ARG A 190 17.78 3.13 -12.38
C ARG A 190 17.45 2.33 -13.62
N TRP A 191 18.47 1.71 -14.21
CA TRP A 191 18.24 0.72 -15.24
C TRP A 191 17.34 -0.39 -14.71
N PRO A 192 16.41 -0.93 -15.53
CA PRO A 192 15.64 -2.09 -15.15
C PRO A 192 16.61 -3.17 -14.67
N SER A 193 16.32 -3.77 -13.52
CA SER A 193 17.06 -4.95 -13.06
C SER A 193 16.69 -6.12 -13.96
N ARG A 194 17.24 -6.16 -15.18
CA ARG A 194 17.29 -7.39 -15.96
C ARG A 194 18.28 -8.30 -15.26
N PHE A 195 17.89 -9.54 -15.01
CA PHE A 195 18.84 -10.55 -14.61
C PHE A 195 19.89 -10.65 -15.73
N ASN A 196 21.06 -10.06 -15.48
CA ASN A 196 22.15 -10.00 -16.44
C ASN A 196 23.16 -11.07 -16.05
N THR A 197 23.08 -12.21 -16.74
CA THR A 197 23.96 -13.36 -16.55
C THR A 197 25.44 -13.01 -16.70
N GLN A 198 25.78 -12.02 -17.53
CA GLN A 198 27.14 -11.53 -17.70
C GLN A 198 27.64 -10.79 -16.46
N LYS A 199 26.82 -9.91 -15.86
CA LYS A 199 27.15 -9.22 -14.61
C LYS A 199 27.28 -10.16 -13.40
N VAL A 200 26.61 -11.32 -13.44
CA VAL A 200 26.79 -12.36 -12.41
C VAL A 200 28.16 -13.03 -12.54
N LYS A 201 28.60 -13.36 -13.77
CA LYS A 201 29.93 -13.91 -14.02
C LYS A 201 31.04 -12.95 -13.60
N GLU A 202 30.93 -11.68 -14.02
CA GLU A 202 31.91 -10.63 -13.68
C GLU A 202 32.07 -10.45 -12.16
N ARG A 203 30.97 -10.42 -11.39
CA ARG A 203 31.04 -10.34 -9.92
C ARG A 203 31.62 -11.60 -9.27
N ASN A 204 31.41 -12.77 -9.86
CA ASN A 204 31.98 -14.01 -9.35
C ASN A 204 33.48 -14.11 -9.66
N GLU A 205 33.95 -13.53 -10.77
CA GLU A 205 35.35 -13.46 -11.14
C GLU A 205 36.12 -12.42 -10.29
N GLU A 206 35.52 -11.27 -9.99
CA GLU A 206 36.10 -10.26 -9.08
C GLU A 206 36.27 -10.75 -7.63
N LEU A 207 35.52 -11.76 -7.19
CA LEU A 207 35.67 -12.37 -5.86
C LEU A 207 36.78 -13.43 -5.76
N VAL A 208 37.43 -13.76 -6.90
CA VAL A 208 38.53 -14.74 -6.99
C VAL A 208 39.90 -14.06 -7.04
N HIS A 209 39.93 -12.72 -6.93
CA HIS A 209 41.13 -11.89 -6.82
C HIS A 209 41.16 -11.15 -5.48
#